data_AF-A0AAD5KM88-F1
#
_entry.id   AF-A0AAD5KM88-F1
#
_cell.length_a   1.000
_cell.length_b   1.000
_cell.length_c   1.000
_cell.angle_alpha   90.00
_cell.angle_beta   90.00
_cell.angle_gamma   90.00
#
_symmetry.space_group_name_H-M   'P 1'
#
loop_
_entity.id
_entity.type
_entity.pdbx_description
1 polymer ?
#
loop_
_entity_poly.entity_id
_entity_poly.type
_entity_poly.pdbx_seq_one_letter_code
_entity_poly.pdbx_strand_id
1 'polypeptide(L)'
;MTAHDNKDCLYEAGKTTVIAGSLGLVVSAMQNTVQKHKEGAKGVFTRTGGTIGIFAAMGGIFAITECATKGIRGEDDALNAGIAGCAAGLAAGIKTHSIAKMCAACAGVGATMFAYEYSGELKGSMAGKTLEERKDVRDSFFKGYKKAEEQA
;
A
#
# COMPACT_ATOMS: atom_id res chain seq x y z
N MET A 1 5.53 16.34 16.43
CA MET A 1 6.67 15.42 16.17
C MET A 1 7.62 15.46 17.35
N THR A 2 7.54 14.47 18.24
CA THR A 2 8.56 14.23 19.28
C THR A 2 9.70 13.39 18.66
N ALA A 3 10.89 13.43 19.24
CA ALA A 3 12.08 12.80 18.64
C ALA A 3 12.02 11.27 18.52
N HIS A 4 11.11 10.60 19.24
CA HIS A 4 10.83 9.16 19.09
C HIS A 4 10.03 8.87 17.81
N ASP A 5 8.99 9.65 17.56
CA ASP A 5 8.10 9.57 16.39
C ASP A 5 8.88 9.67 15.06
N ASN A 6 9.90 10.53 15.01
CA ASN A 6 10.72 10.71 13.80
C ASN A 6 11.57 9.48 13.42
N LYS A 7 12.09 8.72 14.39
CA LYS A 7 12.91 7.54 14.09
C LYS A 7 12.06 6.40 13.55
N ASP A 8 10.90 6.21 14.17
CA ASP A 8 9.94 5.18 13.75
C ASP A 8 9.36 5.53 12.38
N CYS A 9 9.04 6.80 12.14
CA CYS A 9 8.60 7.29 10.83
C CYS A 9 9.66 7.16 9.74
N LEU A 10 10.93 7.46 10.02
CA LEU A 10 12.01 7.26 9.04
C LEU A 10 12.26 5.79 8.76
N TYR A 11 12.15 4.93 9.76
CA TYR A 11 12.29 3.49 9.59
C TYR A 11 11.14 2.93 8.73
N GLU A 12 9.90 3.29 9.05
CA GLU A 12 8.73 2.84 8.28
C GLU A 12 8.72 3.44 6.88
N ALA A 13 9.13 4.70 6.71
CA ALA A 13 9.32 5.31 5.40
C ALA A 13 10.42 4.62 4.59
N GLY A 14 11.53 4.25 5.22
CA GLY A 14 12.60 3.48 4.58
C GLY A 14 12.09 2.11 4.12
N LYS A 15 11.37 1.40 4.97
CA LYS A 15 10.79 0.08 4.68
C LYS A 15 9.76 0.15 3.56
N THR A 16 8.80 1.07 3.63
CA THR A 16 7.77 1.26 2.60
C THR A 16 8.38 1.70 1.27
N THR A 17 9.39 2.58 1.28
CA THR A 17 10.15 2.97 0.09
C THR A 17 10.84 1.77 -0.57
N VAL A 18 11.49 0.90 0.22
CA VAL A 18 12.15 -0.31 -0.29
C VAL A 18 11.13 -1.28 -0.87
N ILE A 19 10.01 -1.51 -0.19
CA ILE A 19 8.94 -2.37 -0.67
C ILE A 19 8.39 -1.83 -1.99
N ALA A 20 8.01 -0.55 -2.04
CA ALA A 20 7.50 0.08 -3.25
C ALA A 20 8.54 0.08 -4.37
N GLY A 21 9.81 0.39 -4.08
CA GLY A 21 10.92 0.33 -5.03
C GLY A 21 11.12 -1.07 -5.60
N SER A 22 10.97 -2.13 -4.79
CA SER A 22 11.05 -3.51 -5.25
C SER A 22 9.91 -3.86 -6.22
N LEU A 23 8.68 -3.40 -5.95
CA LEU A 23 7.57 -3.50 -6.89
C LEU A 23 7.87 -2.73 -8.19
N GLY A 24 8.42 -1.53 -8.08
CA GLY A 24 8.88 -0.74 -9.23
C GLY A 24 9.95 -1.46 -10.07
N LEU A 25 10.84 -2.23 -9.43
CA LEU A 25 11.84 -3.06 -10.11
C LEU A 25 11.19 -4.19 -10.90
N VAL A 26 10.20 -4.88 -10.32
CA VAL A 26 9.43 -5.92 -11.02
C VAL A 26 8.71 -5.33 -12.23
N VAL A 27 8.03 -4.19 -12.04
CA VAL A 27 7.32 -3.50 -13.12
C VAL A 27 8.31 -2.98 -14.19
N SER A 28 9.50 -2.54 -13.78
CA SER A 28 10.58 -2.16 -14.68
C SER A 28 11.06 -3.35 -15.51
N ALA A 29 11.25 -4.52 -14.89
CA ALA A 29 11.64 -5.75 -15.57
C ALA A 29 10.58 -6.18 -16.61
N MET A 30 9.29 -6.11 -16.26
CA MET A 30 8.19 -6.38 -17.19
C MET A 30 8.15 -5.40 -18.37
N GLN A 31 8.32 -4.10 -18.11
CA GLN A 31 8.38 -3.13 -19.19
C GLN A 31 9.61 -3.34 -20.08
N ASN A 32 10.73 -3.76 -19.50
CA ASN A 32 11.94 -4.07 -20.25
C ASN A 32 11.74 -5.31 -21.14
N THR A 33 10.94 -6.32 -20.77
CA THR A 33 10.71 -7.49 -21.65
C THR A 33 9.76 -7.21 -22.80
N VAL A 34 8.76 -6.34 -22.60
CA VAL A 34 7.75 -6.03 -23.64
C VAL A 34 8.28 -5.04 -24.69
N GLN A 35 9.27 -4.22 -24.36
CA GLN A 35 9.83 -3.22 -25.27
C GLN A 35 10.87 -3.83 -26.23
N LYS A 36 10.81 -3.46 -27.51
CA LYS A 36 11.86 -3.83 -28.47
C LYS A 36 13.13 -3.00 -28.24
N HIS A 37 14.18 -3.62 -27.72
CA HIS A 37 15.50 -3.01 -27.55
C HIS A 37 16.62 -4.07 -27.56
N LYS A 38 17.88 -3.64 -27.59
CA LYS A 38 19.08 -4.50 -27.63
C LYS A 38 19.89 -4.49 -26.32
N GLU A 39 19.41 -3.78 -25.30
CA GLU A 39 20.16 -3.47 -24.06
C GLU A 39 20.13 -4.62 -23.04
N GLY A 40 19.40 -5.69 -23.33
CA GLY A 40 19.31 -6.88 -22.48
C GLY A 40 18.85 -6.54 -21.05
N ALA A 41 19.50 -7.15 -20.05
CA ALA A 41 19.18 -6.94 -18.64
C ALA A 41 19.53 -5.54 -18.12
N LYS A 42 20.50 -4.84 -18.72
CA LYS A 42 20.88 -3.48 -18.30
C LYS A 42 19.75 -2.47 -18.50
N GLY A 43 18.88 -2.73 -19.49
CA GLY A 43 17.70 -1.90 -19.79
C GLY A 43 16.74 -1.72 -18.61
N VAL A 44 16.69 -2.66 -17.66
CA VAL A 44 15.87 -2.57 -16.43
C VAL A 44 16.25 -1.35 -15.58
N PHE A 45 17.51 -0.98 -15.56
CA PHE A 45 18.01 0.15 -14.76
C PHE A 45 18.26 1.39 -15.62
N THR A 46 18.72 1.23 -16.86
CA THR A 46 19.09 2.37 -17.72
C THR A 46 17.93 2.94 -18.51
N ARG A 47 16.94 2.12 -18.90
CA ARG A 47 15.83 2.51 -19.77
C ARG A 47 14.51 2.62 -19.02
N THR A 48 14.15 1.57 -18.29
CA THR A 48 12.91 1.51 -17.50
C THR A 48 13.15 1.81 -16.01
N GLY A 49 14.40 2.10 -15.63
CA GLY A 49 14.78 2.39 -14.24
C GLY A 49 14.03 3.59 -13.62
N GLY A 50 13.55 4.52 -14.45
CA GLY A 50 12.70 5.61 -13.98
C GLY A 50 11.40 5.12 -13.31
N THR A 51 10.89 3.94 -13.64
CA THR A 51 9.74 3.35 -12.93
C THR A 51 10.11 2.96 -11.51
N ILE A 52 11.31 2.42 -11.27
CA ILE A 52 11.80 2.07 -9.94
C ILE A 52 11.81 3.31 -9.04
N GLY A 53 12.37 4.41 -9.56
CA GLY A 53 12.43 5.68 -8.84
C GLY A 53 11.05 6.26 -8.53
N ILE A 54 10.08 6.18 -9.45
CA ILE A 54 8.72 6.66 -9.20
C ILE A 54 8.05 5.87 -8.08
N PHE A 55 8.11 4.54 -8.15
CA PHE A 55 7.48 3.70 -7.13
C PHE A 55 8.14 3.89 -5.76
N ALA A 56 9.47 3.98 -5.70
CA ALA A 56 10.18 4.31 -4.48
C ALA A 56 9.75 5.68 -3.92
N ALA A 57 9.67 6.71 -4.78
CA ALA A 57 9.22 8.03 -4.38
C ALA A 57 7.77 8.03 -3.86
N MET A 58 6.86 7.28 -4.50
CA MET A 58 5.49 7.11 -4.04
C MET A 58 5.44 6.51 -2.63
N GLY A 59 6.19 5.43 -2.38
CA GLY A 59 6.25 4.78 -1.05
C GLY A 59 6.80 5.71 0.04
N GLY A 60 7.87 6.44 -0.26
CA GLY A 60 8.45 7.39 0.68
C GLY A 60 7.54 8.58 0.97
N ILE A 61 6.94 9.17 -0.06
CA ILE A 61 6.00 10.30 0.08
C ILE A 61 4.78 9.85 0.87
N PHE A 62 4.26 8.65 0.61
CA PHE A 62 3.14 8.09 1.36
C PHE A 62 3.46 8.05 2.87
N ALA A 63 4.51 7.33 3.26
CA ALA A 63 4.84 7.14 4.68
C ALA A 63 5.20 8.45 5.41
N ILE A 64 5.94 9.36 4.75
CA ILE A 64 6.27 10.66 5.34
C ILE A 64 5.01 11.50 5.53
N THR A 65 4.12 11.51 4.53
CA THR A 65 2.87 12.28 4.61
C THR A 65 1.95 11.71 5.68
N GLU A 66 1.84 10.38 5.77
CA GLU A 66 1.04 9.70 6.78
C GLU A 66 1.56 10.01 8.20
N CYS A 67 2.88 9.97 8.40
CA CYS A 67 3.51 10.38 9.65
C CYS A 67 3.25 11.85 10.00
N ALA A 68 3.34 12.74 9.01
CA ALA A 68 3.08 14.15 9.21
C ALA A 68 1.60 14.40 9.58
N THR A 69 0.66 13.74 8.91
CA THR A 69 -0.78 13.90 9.18
C THR A 69 -1.17 13.31 10.53
N LYS A 70 -0.63 12.14 10.90
CA LYS A 70 -0.77 11.57 12.25
C LYS A 70 -0.24 12.53 13.32
N GLY A 71 0.94 13.11 13.10
CA GLY A 71 1.54 14.06 14.03
C GLY A 71 0.77 15.38 14.19
N ILE A 72 0.05 15.83 13.15
CA ILE A 72 -0.75 17.07 13.18
C ILE A 72 -2.14 16.82 13.79
N ARG A 73 -2.80 15.70 13.46
CA ARG A 73 -4.16 15.39 13.94
C ARG A 73 -4.18 14.69 15.29
N GLY A 74 -3.13 13.96 15.64
CA GLY A 74 -3.10 13.13 16.85
C GLY A 74 -4.04 11.92 16.80
N GLU A 75 -4.64 11.65 15.64
CA GLU A 75 -5.57 10.53 15.39
C GLU A 75 -4.96 9.64 14.31
N ASP A 76 -5.19 8.32 14.38
CA ASP A 76 -4.77 7.35 13.38
C ASP A 76 -5.99 6.75 12.67
N ASP A 77 -6.50 7.48 11.67
CA ASP A 77 -7.71 7.14 10.93
C ASP A 77 -7.46 7.01 9.43
N ALA A 78 -8.41 6.35 8.74
CA ALA A 78 -8.44 6.18 7.28
C ALA A 78 -8.23 7.48 6.47
N LEU A 79 -8.58 8.64 7.04
CA LEU A 79 -8.33 9.94 6.42
C LEU A 79 -6.84 10.24 6.24
N ASN A 80 -5.99 9.79 7.17
CA ASN A 80 -4.54 10.00 7.08
C ASN A 80 -3.95 9.23 5.89
N ALA A 81 -4.30 7.95 5.75
CA ALA A 81 -3.89 7.16 4.59
C ALA A 81 -4.52 7.64 3.28
N GLY A 82 -5.74 8.18 3.32
CA GLY A 82 -6.35 8.83 2.16
C GLY A 82 -5.54 10.03 1.67
N ILE A 83 -5.14 10.92 2.59
CA ILE A 83 -4.32 12.12 2.29
C ILE A 83 -2.92 11.69 1.82
N ALA A 84 -2.28 10.77 2.52
CA ALA A 84 -0.98 10.22 2.15
C ALA A 84 -1.03 9.54 0.77
N GLY A 85 -2.09 8.78 0.50
CA GLY A 85 -2.36 8.11 -0.77
C GLY A 85 -2.57 9.10 -1.91
N CYS A 86 -3.28 10.20 -1.69
CA CYS A 86 -3.40 11.26 -2.69
C CYS A 86 -2.04 11.93 -2.97
N ALA A 87 -1.25 12.24 -1.95
CA ALA A 87 0.08 12.83 -2.10
C ALA A 87 1.03 11.92 -2.90
N ALA A 88 1.03 10.61 -2.60
CA ALA A 88 1.77 9.62 -3.37
C ALA A 88 1.24 9.49 -4.81
N GLY A 89 -0.08 9.52 -5.01
CA GLY A 89 -0.72 9.50 -6.33
C GLY A 89 -0.34 10.70 -7.21
N LEU A 90 -0.26 11.90 -6.61
CA LEU A 90 0.24 13.08 -7.31
C LEU A 90 1.68 12.87 -7.79
N ALA A 91 2.55 12.33 -6.93
CA ALA A 91 3.94 12.06 -7.28
C ALA A 91 4.08 11.07 -8.45
N ALA A 92 3.22 10.06 -8.51
CA ALA A 92 3.14 9.13 -9.63
C ALA A 92 2.81 9.83 -10.96
N GLY A 93 1.93 10.83 -10.91
CA GLY A 93 1.46 11.58 -12.07
C GLY A 93 2.44 12.61 -12.62
N ILE A 94 3.44 13.05 -11.83
CA ILE A 94 4.39 14.11 -12.23
C ILE A 94 5.09 13.77 -13.55
N LYS A 95 5.53 12.52 -13.75
CA LYS A 95 6.20 12.09 -14.99
C LYS A 95 5.33 12.23 -16.24
N THR A 96 4.00 12.25 -16.08
CA THR A 96 3.07 12.31 -17.21
C THR A 96 2.76 13.73 -17.67
N HIS A 97 3.23 14.76 -16.96
CA HIS A 97 3.03 16.19 -17.25
C HIS A 97 1.56 16.55 -17.55
N SER A 98 0.62 15.87 -16.90
CA SER A 98 -0.81 16.04 -17.15
C SER A 98 -1.57 16.18 -15.84
N ILE A 99 -2.15 17.36 -15.61
CA ILE A 99 -2.92 17.68 -14.41
C ILE A 99 -4.08 16.69 -14.22
N ALA A 100 -4.77 16.34 -15.31
CA ALA A 100 -5.87 15.38 -15.27
C ALA A 100 -5.43 14.00 -14.73
N LYS A 101 -4.27 13.49 -15.18
CA LYS A 101 -3.72 12.22 -14.71
C LYS A 101 -3.25 12.31 -13.25
N MET A 102 -2.71 13.45 -12.84
CA MET A 102 -2.33 13.70 -11.45
C MET A 102 -3.56 13.69 -10.53
N CYS A 103 -4.64 14.38 -10.91
CA CYS A 103 -5.89 14.37 -10.15
C CYS A 103 -6.52 12.96 -10.11
N ALA A 104 -6.54 12.25 -11.25
CA ALA A 104 -7.04 10.89 -11.30
C ALA A 104 -6.22 9.93 -10.43
N ALA A 105 -4.89 10.06 -10.43
CA ALA A 105 -4.00 9.26 -9.60
C ALA A 105 -4.16 9.59 -8.11
N CYS A 106 -4.28 10.87 -7.74
CA CYS A 106 -4.60 11.28 -6.37
C CYS A 106 -5.93 10.66 -5.91
N ALA A 107 -7.00 10.83 -6.68
CA ALA A 107 -8.32 10.33 -6.32
C ALA A 107 -8.33 8.80 -6.25
N GLY A 108 -7.74 8.12 -7.23
CA GLY A 108 -7.68 6.67 -7.28
C GLY A 108 -6.87 6.07 -6.13
N VAL A 109 -5.62 6.52 -5.95
CA VAL A 109 -4.74 5.98 -4.89
C VAL A 109 -5.23 6.41 -3.51
N GLY A 110 -5.63 7.67 -3.34
CA GLY A 110 -6.17 8.18 -2.09
C GLY A 110 -7.46 7.47 -1.67
N ALA A 111 -8.42 7.29 -2.58
CA ALA A 111 -9.65 6.55 -2.26
C ALA A 111 -9.37 5.07 -1.96
N THR A 112 -8.42 4.45 -2.66
CA THR A 112 -8.04 3.05 -2.41
C THR A 112 -7.41 2.88 -1.03
N MET A 113 -6.49 3.77 -0.64
CA MET A 113 -5.84 3.72 0.68
C MET A 113 -6.82 4.07 1.79
N PHE A 114 -7.69 5.06 1.57
CA PHE A 114 -8.79 5.36 2.49
C PHE A 114 -9.69 4.14 2.70
N ALA A 115 -10.12 3.49 1.61
CA ALA A 115 -10.97 2.30 1.69
C ALA A 115 -10.25 1.13 2.37
N TYR A 116 -8.95 0.95 2.13
CA TYR A 116 -8.15 -0.10 2.76
C TYR A 116 -8.13 0.04 4.28
N GLU A 117 -7.81 1.22 4.80
CA GLU A 117 -7.82 1.46 6.25
C GLU A 117 -9.23 1.47 6.82
N TYR A 118 -10.19 2.06 6.11
CA TYR A 118 -11.60 2.06 6.52
C TYR A 118 -12.18 0.64 6.63
N SER A 119 -11.70 -0.29 5.80
CA SER A 119 -12.08 -1.71 5.86
C SER A 119 -11.39 -2.50 6.97
N GLY A 120 -10.54 -1.86 7.79
CA GLY A 120 -9.76 -2.52 8.83
C GLY A 120 -8.61 -3.35 8.27
N GLU A 121 -7.88 -2.80 7.28
CA GLU A 121 -6.67 -3.39 6.68
C GLU A 121 -6.90 -4.78 6.04
N LEU A 122 -8.14 -5.11 5.67
CA LEU A 122 -8.53 -6.42 5.15
C LEU A 122 -8.14 -7.59 6.08
N LYS A 123 -7.93 -7.30 7.38
CA LYS A 123 -7.47 -8.25 8.40
C LYS A 123 -8.53 -9.34 8.69
N GLY A 124 -9.75 -9.15 8.18
CA GLY A 124 -10.87 -10.10 8.20
C GLY A 124 -11.58 -10.15 9.55
N SER A 125 -12.76 -10.76 9.60
CA SER A 125 -13.60 -10.89 10.82
C SER A 125 -12.91 -11.63 11.98
N MET A 126 -11.76 -12.25 11.73
CA MET A 126 -10.95 -13.02 12.67
C MET A 126 -9.70 -12.28 13.16
N ALA A 127 -9.45 -11.04 12.73
CA ALA A 127 -8.37 -10.21 13.24
C ALA A 127 -8.81 -9.49 14.51
N GLY A 128 -8.03 -9.63 15.58
CA GLY A 128 -8.36 -9.09 16.91
C GLY A 128 -9.12 -10.04 17.82
N LYS A 129 -9.67 -11.15 17.30
CA LYS A 129 -10.28 -12.20 18.14
C LYS A 129 -9.21 -12.98 18.90
N THR A 130 -9.45 -13.17 20.19
CA THR A 130 -8.61 -14.02 21.04
C THR A 130 -8.61 -15.46 20.54
N LEU A 131 -7.58 -16.25 20.87
CA LEU A 131 -7.48 -17.65 20.44
C LEU A 131 -8.74 -18.44 20.80
N GLU A 132 -9.38 -18.13 21.92
CA GLU A 132 -10.63 -18.73 22.38
C GLU A 132 -11.81 -18.41 21.44
N GLU A 133 -12.04 -17.13 21.11
CA GLU A 133 -13.09 -16.75 20.15
C GLU A 133 -12.88 -17.34 18.75
N ARG A 134 -11.62 -17.49 18.32
CA ARG A 134 -11.30 -18.16 17.04
C ARG A 134 -11.65 -19.65 17.06
N LYS A 135 -11.48 -20.32 18.20
CA LYS A 135 -11.91 -21.72 18.38
C LYS A 135 -13.43 -21.81 18.41
N ASP A 136 -14.10 -20.88 19.08
CA ASP A 136 -15.56 -20.92 19.24
C ASP A 136 -16.29 -20.65 17.91
N VAL A 137 -15.77 -19.72 17.10
CA VAL A 137 -16.22 -19.51 15.72
C VAL A 137 -15.99 -20.77 14.88
N ARG A 138 -14.81 -21.38 14.97
CA ARG A 138 -14.51 -22.63 14.25
C ARG A 138 -15.45 -23.78 14.66
N ASP A 139 -15.67 -23.96 15.94
CA ASP A 139 -16.47 -25.07 16.48
C ASP A 139 -17.95 -24.89 16.17
N SER A 140 -18.46 -23.66 16.18
CA SER A 140 -19.82 -23.35 15.70
C SER A 140 -20.01 -23.60 14.20
N PHE A 141 -19.00 -23.31 13.37
CA PHE A 141 -19.00 -23.69 11.95
C PHE A 141 -19.05 -25.22 11.76
N PHE A 142 -18.26 -25.99 12.51
CA PHE A 142 -18.24 -27.46 12.40
C PHE A 142 -19.50 -28.13 12.97
N LYS A 143 -20.13 -27.55 14.00
CA LYS A 143 -21.43 -28.00 14.51
C LYS A 143 -22.55 -27.83 13.48
N GLY A 144 -22.50 -26.74 12.71
CA GLY A 144 -23.40 -26.50 11.58
C GLY A 144 -23.23 -27.53 10.46
N TYR A 145 -21.99 -27.90 10.15
CA TYR A 145 -21.68 -28.93 9.14
C TYR A 145 -22.23 -30.31 9.53
N LYS A 146 -21.98 -30.78 10.76
CA LYS A 146 -22.52 -32.07 11.23
C LYS A 146 -24.05 -32.13 11.22
N LYS A 147 -24.71 -31.02 11.56
CA LYS A 147 -26.19 -30.94 11.49
C LYS A 147 -26.73 -31.05 10.06
N ALA A 148 -25.98 -30.55 9.07
CA ALA A 148 -26.36 -30.64 7.66
C ALA A 148 -26.14 -32.06 7.09
N GLU A 149 -25.13 -32.78 7.59
CA GLU A 149 -24.87 -34.18 7.22
C GLU A 149 -25.91 -35.14 7.81
N GLU A 150 -26.42 -34.87 9.01
CA GLU A 150 -27.45 -35.69 9.68
C GLU A 150 -28.87 -35.48 9.09
N GLN A 151 -29.04 -34.49 8.21
CA GLN A 151 -30.30 -34.18 7.52
C GLN A 151 -30.30 -34.58 6.03
N ALA A 152 -29.23 -35.22 5.55
CA ALA A 152 -29.10 -35.80 4.21
C ALA A 152 -29.25 -37.34 4.27
#